data_AF-A0A3D2SBS1-F1
#
_entry.id   AF-A0A3D2SBS1-F1
#
_cell.length_a   1.000
_cell.length_b   1.000
_cell.length_c   1.000
_cell.angle_alpha   90.00
_cell.angle_beta   90.00
_cell.angle_gamma   90.00
#
_symmetry.space_group_name_H-M   'P 1'
#
loop_
_entity.id
_entity.type
_entity.pdbx_description
1 polymer ?
#
loop_
_entity_poly.entity_id
_entity_poly.type
_entity_poly.pdbx_seq_one_letter_code
_entity_poly.pdbx_strand_id
1 'polypeptide(L)'
;SFFVSNDNVYVVGNKFPKYIDLPYQALLWTNGVQQVLGEDASGASANSVYVSGDDVYVVGKCKEKATLWKNGEPIILDNEHLGAAFSIFLK
;
A
#
# COMPACT_ATOMS: atom_id res chain seq x y z
N SER A 1 -8.97 -2.02 -2.10
CA SER A 1 -9.04 -2.06 -3.58
C SER A 1 -8.51 -3.40 -4.07
N PHE A 2 -8.83 -3.83 -5.30
CA PHE A 2 -8.23 -5.01 -5.91
C PHE A 2 -7.92 -4.77 -7.40
N PHE A 3 -6.98 -5.55 -7.93
CA PHE A 3 -6.59 -5.59 -9.34
C PHE A 3 -6.35 -7.04 -9.77
N VAL A 4 -6.62 -7.38 -11.03
CA VAL A 4 -6.37 -8.73 -11.58
C VAL A 4 -5.44 -8.60 -12.79
N SER A 5 -4.33 -9.33 -12.79
CA SER A 5 -3.35 -9.36 -13.87
C SER A 5 -2.62 -10.69 -13.90
N ASN A 6 -2.37 -11.25 -15.09
CA ASN A 6 -1.57 -12.47 -15.27
C ASN A 6 -1.97 -13.60 -14.31
N ASP A 7 -3.27 -13.92 -14.23
CA ASP A 7 -3.88 -14.91 -13.33
C ASP A 7 -3.70 -14.65 -11.82
N ASN A 8 -3.15 -13.50 -11.43
CA ASN A 8 -2.98 -13.08 -10.05
C ASN A 8 -4.04 -12.06 -9.65
N VAL A 9 -4.56 -12.21 -8.43
CA VAL A 9 -5.41 -11.25 -7.77
C VAL A 9 -4.61 -10.51 -6.71
N TYR A 10 -4.54 -9.19 -6.87
CA TYR A 10 -3.86 -8.27 -5.97
C TYR A 10 -4.91 -7.53 -5.16
N VAL A 11 -4.84 -7.59 -3.84
CA VAL A 11 -5.74 -6.89 -2.93
C VAL A 11 -4.92 -6.03 -1.98
N VAL A 12 -5.39 -4.83 -1.67
CA VAL A 12 -4.74 -3.95 -0.70
C VAL A 12 -5.70 -3.49 0.39
N GLY A 13 -5.13 -3.24 1.57
CA GLY A 13 -5.85 -2.88 2.78
C GLY A 13 -4.93 -2.78 3.99
N ASN A 14 -5.51 -2.91 5.19
CA ASN A 14 -4.83 -2.59 6.44
C ASN A 14 -4.89 -3.78 7.41
N LYS A 15 -3.80 -4.00 8.15
CA LYS A 15 -3.73 -4.89 9.30
C LYS A 15 -3.80 -4.09 10.58
N PHE A 16 -4.83 -4.33 11.37
CA PHE A 16 -4.95 -3.78 12.71
C PHE A 16 -4.26 -4.72 13.71
N PRO A 17 -3.37 -4.20 14.57
CA PRO A 17 -2.73 -5.02 15.59
C PRO A 17 -3.71 -5.38 16.71
N LYS A 18 -3.35 -6.40 17.48
CA LYS A 18 -4.15 -6.87 18.63
C LYS A 18 -4.20 -5.86 19.77
N TYR A 19 -3.15 -5.07 19.92
CA TYR A 19 -3.01 -4.06 20.97
C TYR A 19 -3.16 -2.67 20.37
N ILE A 20 -3.93 -1.80 21.03
CA ILE A 20 -4.31 -0.48 20.50
C ILE A 20 -3.12 0.48 20.34
N ASP A 21 -2.05 0.27 21.11
CA ASP A 21 -0.85 1.11 21.08
C ASP A 21 0.11 0.76 19.93
N LEU A 22 -0.16 -0.34 19.22
CA LEU A 22 0.63 -0.73 18.07
C LEU A 22 0.10 -0.07 16.79
N PRO A 23 0.99 0.33 15.87
CA PRO A 23 0.58 0.92 14.62
C PRO A 23 -0.09 -0.11 13.69
N TYR A 24 -1.12 0.32 12.96
CA TYR A 24 -1.65 -0.43 11.83
C TYR A 24 -0.66 -0.43 10.66
N GLN A 25 -0.72 -1.47 9.82
CA GLN A 25 0.18 -1.68 8.69
C GLN A 25 -0.58 -1.78 7.38
N ALA A 26 0.00 -1.23 6.32
CA ALA A 26 -0.49 -1.39 4.96
C ALA A 26 -0.05 -2.75 4.41
N LEU A 27 -0.99 -3.48 3.80
CA LEU A 27 -0.75 -4.81 3.25
C LEU A 27 -1.12 -4.88 1.77
N LEU A 28 -0.34 -5.69 1.05
CA LEU A 28 -0.68 -6.25 -0.25
C LEU A 28 -0.89 -7.76 -0.07
N TRP A 29 -1.97 -8.29 -0.63
CA TRP A 29 -2.19 -9.73 -0.76
C TRP A 29 -2.16 -10.12 -2.23
N THR A 30 -1.34 -11.10 -2.58
CA THR A 30 -1.29 -11.71 -3.91
C THR A 30 -1.73 -13.16 -3.79
N ASN A 31 -2.88 -13.51 -4.37
CA ASN A 31 -3.49 -14.85 -4.25
C ASN A 31 -3.55 -15.38 -2.79
N GLY A 32 -3.85 -14.48 -1.84
CA GLY A 32 -3.92 -14.78 -0.41
C GLY A 32 -2.59 -14.74 0.34
N VAL A 33 -1.45 -14.64 -0.34
CA VAL A 33 -0.13 -14.45 0.30
C VAL A 33 0.04 -12.99 0.67
N GLN A 34 0.23 -12.70 1.96
CA GLN A 34 0.40 -11.33 2.47
C GLN A 34 1.84 -10.84 2.35
N GLN A 35 1.98 -9.55 2.05
CA GLN A 35 3.21 -8.77 2.08
C GLN A 35 2.94 -7.46 2.82
N VAL A 36 3.83 -7.09 3.74
CA VAL A 36 3.82 -5.76 4.38
C VAL A 36 4.44 -4.74 3.43
N LEU A 37 3.79 -3.59 3.28
CA LEU A 37 4.24 -2.53 2.38
C LEU A 37 5.26 -1.61 3.08
N GLY A 38 6.53 -2.00 3.03
CA GLY A 38 7.68 -1.31 3.61
C GLY A 38 8.10 -1.86 4.98
N GLU A 39 9.41 -1.83 5.28
CA GLU A 39 9.97 -2.33 6.55
C GLU A 39 9.48 -1.52 7.77
N ASP A 40 9.26 -0.21 7.57
CA ASP A 40 8.82 0.77 8.59
C ASP A 40 7.35 1.21 8.43
N ALA A 41 6.47 0.32 7.95
CA ALA A 41 5.06 0.60 7.64
C ALA A 41 4.16 0.92 8.86
N SER A 42 4.73 1.42 9.96
CA SER A 42 4.00 1.84 11.15
C SER A 42 3.06 3.01 10.82
N GLY A 43 1.76 2.83 11.02
CA GLY A 43 0.76 3.86 10.75
C GLY A 43 0.55 4.06 9.26
N ALA A 44 0.66 2.97 8.49
CA ALA A 44 0.46 3.00 7.05
C ALA A 44 -0.90 2.42 6.67
N SER A 45 -1.58 3.07 5.73
CA SER A 45 -2.80 2.53 5.11
C SER A 45 -2.71 2.51 3.60
N ALA A 46 -3.13 1.41 2.99
CA ALA A 46 -3.21 1.27 1.53
C ALA A 46 -4.66 1.43 1.03
N ASN A 47 -4.83 2.23 -0.01
CA ASN A 47 -6.14 2.60 -0.55
C ASN A 47 -6.40 1.95 -1.93
N SER A 48 -5.43 2.01 -2.83
CA SER A 48 -5.59 1.60 -4.23
C SER A 48 -4.37 0.86 -4.75
N VAL A 49 -4.60 -0.11 -5.65
CA VAL A 49 -3.56 -0.91 -6.30
C VAL A 49 -3.78 -0.91 -7.81
N TYR A 50 -2.68 -0.88 -8.56
CA TYR A 50 -2.64 -1.04 -10.00
C TYR A 50 -1.42 -1.88 -10.38
N VAL A 51 -1.54 -2.73 -11.40
CA VAL A 51 -0.44 -3.55 -11.90
C VAL A 51 -0.16 -3.21 -13.35
N SER A 52 1.10 -2.95 -13.69
CA SER A 52 1.56 -2.66 -15.05
C SER A 52 2.75 -3.55 -15.40
N GLY A 53 2.52 -4.56 -16.24
CA GLY A 53 3.54 -5.59 -16.50
C GLY A 53 3.91 -6.30 -15.20
N ASP A 54 5.18 -6.21 -14.82
CA ASP A 54 5.73 -6.82 -13.61
C ASP A 54 5.66 -5.90 -12.37
N ASP A 55 5.34 -4.62 -12.57
CA ASP A 55 5.33 -3.64 -11.49
C ASP A 55 3.96 -3.55 -10.81
N VAL A 56 3.95 -3.64 -9.49
CA VAL A 56 2.79 -3.43 -8.63
C VAL A 56 2.91 -2.06 -7.96
N TYR A 57 1.92 -1.21 -8.20
CA TYR A 57 1.84 0.13 -7.63
C TYR A 57 0.70 0.16 -6.62
N VAL A 58 1.01 0.57 -5.38
CA VAL A 58 0.02 0.77 -4.32
C VAL A 58 0.10 2.20 -3.83
N VAL A 59 -1.03 2.84 -3.56
CA VAL A 59 -1.04 4.20 -2.99
C VAL A 59 -1.85 4.29 -1.71
N GLY A 60 -1.49 5.26 -0.88
CA GLY A 60 -2.08 5.45 0.43
C GLY A 60 -1.35 6.52 1.24
N LYS A 61 -1.18 6.24 2.53
CA LYS A 61 -0.35 7.06 3.42
C LYS A 61 0.53 6.20 4.33
N CYS A 62 1.70 6.71 4.69
CA CYS A 62 2.62 6.15 5.67
C CYS A 62 3.06 7.27 6.60
N LYS A 63 2.93 7.12 7.92
CA LYS A 63 3.28 8.16 8.90
C LYS A 63 2.66 9.54 8.54
N GLU A 64 1.40 9.52 8.13
CA GLU A 64 0.64 10.71 7.66
C GLU A 64 1.17 11.40 6.40
N LYS A 65 2.08 10.76 5.65
CA LYS A 65 2.60 11.25 4.37
C LYS A 65 2.01 10.46 3.21
N ALA A 66 1.60 11.16 2.15
CA ALA A 66 1.13 10.52 0.93
C ALA A 66 2.25 9.63 0.38
N THR A 67 1.95 8.35 0.16
CA THR A 67 2.97 7.35 -0.17
C THR A 67 2.52 6.52 -1.37
N LEU A 68 3.44 6.30 -2.30
CA LEU A 68 3.39 5.31 -3.35
C LEU A 68 4.31 4.15 -2.95
N TRP A 69 3.82 2.93 -2.93
CA TRP A 69 4.68 1.75 -2.87
C TRP A 69 4.82 1.16 -4.26
N LYS A 70 6.06 1.00 -4.72
CA LYS A 70 6.38 0.27 -5.95
C LYS A 70 7.02 -1.05 -5.56
N ASN A 71 6.40 -2.17 -5.91
CA ASN A 71 6.88 -3.52 -5.58
C ASN A 71 7.16 -3.73 -4.08
N GLY A 72 6.38 -3.05 -3.22
CA GLY A 72 6.53 -3.09 -1.76
C GLY A 72 7.39 -1.99 -1.16
N GLU A 73 8.21 -1.30 -1.96
CA GLU A 73 9.12 -0.27 -1.48
C GLU A 73 8.44 1.11 -1.43
N PRO A 74 8.48 1.82 -0.28
CA PRO A 74 7.81 3.11 -0.12
C PRO A 74 8.54 4.27 -0.81
N ILE A 75 7.77 5.13 -1.46
CA ILE A 75 8.17 6.39 -2.07
C ILE A 75 7.25 7.47 -1.49
N ILE A 76 7.81 8.36 -0.66
CA ILE A 76 7.06 9.48 -0.10
C ILE A 76 6.88 10.55 -1.18
N LEU A 77 5.63 10.98 -1.40
CA LEU A 77 5.26 11.91 -2.47
C LEU A 77 5.38 13.38 -2.03
N ASP A 78 5.22 13.66 -0.74
CA ASP A 78 5.42 14.97 -0.12
C ASP A 78 6.01 14.77 1.29
N ASN A 79 7.20 15.29 1.53
CA ASN A 79 7.88 15.21 2.81
C ASN A 79 7.53 16.38 3.74
N GLU A 80 7.02 17.49 3.22
CA GLU A 80 6.79 18.72 3.98
C GLU A 80 5.40 18.73 4.62
N HIS A 81 4.38 18.20 3.94
CA HIS A 81 2.99 18.26 4.42
C HIS A 81 2.41 16.90 4.78
N LEU A 82 1.28 16.91 5.49
CA LEU A 82 0.49 15.70 5.71
C LEU A 82 -0.36 15.43 4.47
N GLY A 83 -0.57 14.16 4.14
CA GLY A 83 -1.34 13.81 2.95
C GLY A 83 -1.66 12.32 2.84
N ALA A 84 -2.58 12.02 1.91
CA ALA A 84 -2.93 10.67 1.53
C ALA A 84 -3.25 10.63 0.03
N ALA A 85 -2.81 9.56 -0.64
CA ALA A 85 -3.22 9.24 -1.99
C ALA A 85 -4.35 8.20 -1.96
N PHE A 86 -5.40 8.42 -2.77
CA PHE A 86 -6.64 7.63 -2.69
C PHE A 86 -6.82 6.66 -3.85
N SER A 87 -6.36 7.02 -5.05
CA SER A 87 -6.51 6.21 -6.25
C SER A 87 -5.24 6.25 -7.10
N ILE A 88 -4.96 5.14 -7.78
CA ILE A 88 -3.92 5.04 -8.80
C ILE A 88 -4.49 4.31 -10.02
N PHE A 89 -4.19 4.84 -11.19
CA PHE A 89 -4.45 4.25 -12.49
C PHE A 89 -3.39 4.76 -13.46
N LEU A 90 -2.88 3.89 -14.33
CA LEU A 90 -2.04 4.31 -15.45
C LEU A 90 -2.86 4.39 -16.73
N LYS A 91 -2.37 5.20 -17.67
CA LYS A 91 -3.00 5.45 -18.98
C LYS A 91 -2.60 4.38 -20.00
#